data_AF-A0A2X2C1G4-F1
#
_entry.id   AF-A0A2X2C1G4-F1
#
_cell.length_a   1.000
_cell.length_b   1.000
_cell.length_c   1.000
_cell.angle_alpha   90.00
_cell.angle_beta   90.00
_cell.angle_gamma   90.00
#
_symmetry.space_group_name_H-M   'P 1'
#
loop_
_entity.id
_entity.type
_entity.pdbx_description
1 polymer ?
#
loop_
_entity_poly.entity_id
_entity_poly.type
_entity_poly.pdbx_seq_one_letter_code
_entity_poly.pdbx_strand_id
1 'polypeptide(L)'
;MKKYFLLFALLMLSGLAYSDDEKEVPAVITEQPFITVEEEKITLTSPDQIIPSRQETRLFSTTAPTYGALKLQGASPDGYLEFGVRSDEYVSQAILDLEFTPSPSLLPIESHLNIYLNDEIMGVIPLKKEDLGHKNHITLPLDPRFIQDFNHLKFTFIGHYREICENQANTTLWLDISKNSQLHLTYQSLKLSNELANFPEPFFDSRDFGTFTLPMVFSQSPNLTQQKAAGILASWFGTQVDWRQQHYPVYYNQLPQSTQHCICH
;
A
#
# COMPACT_ATOMS: atom_id res chain seq x y z
N MET A 1 39.53 53.46 -10.34
CA MET A 1 39.58 54.30 -11.56
C MET A 1 38.95 53.51 -12.71
N LYS A 2 38.22 54.17 -13.64
CA LYS A 2 37.69 53.68 -14.96
C LYS A 2 37.00 52.28 -14.98
N LYS A 3 35.67 52.12 -15.17
CA LYS A 3 34.72 52.53 -16.26
C LYS A 3 34.99 51.94 -17.66
N TYR A 4 34.15 50.96 -18.04
CA TYR A 4 33.54 50.68 -19.36
C TYR A 4 32.15 50.06 -19.02
N PHE A 5 30.95 50.47 -19.47
CA PHE A 5 30.42 51.12 -20.69
C PHE A 5 30.26 50.15 -21.89
N LEU A 6 29.12 49.95 -22.57
CA LEU A 6 27.66 50.22 -22.37
C LEU A 6 26.88 49.52 -23.54
N LEU A 7 25.54 49.63 -23.58
CA LEU A 7 24.54 49.15 -24.59
C LEU A 7 24.17 47.65 -24.49
N PHE A 8 22.91 47.19 -24.65
CA PHE A 8 21.59 47.80 -24.94
C PHE A 8 20.49 46.87 -24.31
N ALA A 9 19.18 47.13 -24.25
CA ALA A 9 18.33 48.17 -24.85
C ALA A 9 17.23 48.75 -23.92
N LEU A 10 15.93 48.68 -24.30
CA LEU A 10 15.09 49.87 -24.35
C LEU A 10 13.54 49.63 -24.40
N LEU A 11 12.81 50.28 -23.47
CA LEU A 11 11.41 50.81 -23.46
C LEU A 11 10.20 50.12 -24.14
N MET A 12 9.06 50.10 -23.40
CA MET A 12 7.85 50.98 -23.55
C MET A 12 7.21 51.15 -22.15
N LEU A 13 6.79 52.33 -21.64
CA LEU A 13 5.59 53.16 -21.93
C LEU A 13 4.26 52.37 -21.97
N SER A 14 3.13 52.82 -21.42
CA SER A 14 2.77 54.09 -20.73
C SER A 14 1.46 53.92 -19.94
N GLY A 15 1.26 54.69 -18.87
CA GLY A 15 -0.06 54.78 -18.21
C GLY A 15 -0.97 55.85 -18.83
N LEU A 16 -2.28 55.68 -18.70
CA LEU A 16 -3.28 56.73 -18.84
C LEU A 16 -4.21 56.69 -17.63
N ALA A 17 -4.34 57.83 -16.96
CA ALA A 17 -5.41 58.07 -16.00
C ALA A 17 -6.61 58.67 -16.75
N TYR A 18 -7.81 58.33 -16.29
CA TYR A 18 -9.01 59.12 -16.58
C TYR A 18 -9.67 59.44 -15.24
N SER A 19 -10.03 60.69 -15.06
CA SER A 19 -10.70 61.22 -13.87
C SER A 19 -12.03 61.78 -14.33
N ASP A 20 -13.09 61.54 -13.58
CA ASP A 20 -14.25 62.45 -13.58
C ASP A 20 -14.83 62.57 -12.17
N ASP A 21 -15.43 63.73 -11.94
CA ASP A 21 -15.63 64.39 -10.64
C ASP A 21 -17.06 64.16 -10.12
N GLU A 22 -17.27 64.03 -8.80
CA GLU A 22 -18.36 64.72 -8.09
C GLU A 22 -18.28 64.60 -6.55
N LYS A 23 -18.99 65.52 -5.86
CA LYS A 23 -18.75 65.95 -4.47
C LYS A 23 -19.68 65.36 -3.41
N GLU A 24 -19.24 65.52 -2.16
CA GLU A 24 -19.87 65.14 -0.88
C GLU A 24 -21.32 65.64 -0.65
N VAL A 25 -22.14 64.82 0.01
CA VAL A 25 -23.02 65.21 1.15
C VAL A 25 -23.28 63.96 2.05
N PRO A 26 -23.81 64.09 3.30
CA PRO A 26 -23.26 63.36 4.44
C PRO A 26 -24.06 62.11 4.87
N ALA A 27 -23.49 61.37 5.83
CA ALA A 27 -24.12 60.22 6.46
C ALA A 27 -25.44 60.59 7.19
N VAL A 28 -26.50 59.81 6.90
CA VAL A 28 -27.72 59.74 7.71
C VAL A 28 -27.87 58.30 8.19
N ILE A 29 -27.85 58.11 9.50
CA ILE A 29 -28.08 56.81 10.13
C ILE A 29 -29.58 56.48 9.98
N THR A 30 -29.89 55.43 9.22
CA THR A 30 -31.19 54.78 9.29
C THR A 30 -30.96 53.37 9.79
N GLU A 31 -31.42 53.05 10.99
CA GLU A 31 -31.38 51.68 11.50
C GLU A 31 -32.29 50.81 10.62
N GLN A 32 -31.71 49.76 10.03
CA GLN A 32 -32.45 48.67 9.41
C GLN A 32 -31.99 47.35 10.06
N PRO A 33 -32.90 46.38 10.21
CA PRO A 33 -32.73 45.28 11.14
C PRO A 33 -31.60 44.35 10.72
N PHE A 34 -31.00 43.71 11.72
CA PHE A 34 -29.99 42.67 11.54
C PHE A 34 -30.62 41.47 10.82
N ILE A 35 -30.45 41.40 9.49
CA ILE A 35 -30.84 40.21 8.72
C ILE A 35 -29.78 39.15 9.00
N THR A 36 -30.12 38.18 9.84
CA THR A 36 -29.35 36.95 9.96
C THR A 36 -29.38 36.25 8.61
N VAL A 37 -28.27 36.32 7.87
CA VAL A 37 -28.04 35.46 6.72
C VAL A 37 -27.78 34.07 7.27
N GLU A 38 -28.79 33.20 7.21
CA GLU A 38 -28.55 31.76 7.39
C GLU A 38 -27.59 31.31 6.29
N GLU A 39 -26.44 30.80 6.71
CA GLU A 39 -25.44 30.24 5.81
C GLU A 39 -26.03 28.96 5.22
N GLU A 40 -26.62 29.06 4.02
CA GLU A 40 -27.15 27.91 3.29
C GLU A 40 -25.99 26.98 2.92
N LYS A 41 -25.69 26.08 3.85
CA LYS A 41 -24.68 25.04 3.71
C LYS A 41 -25.07 24.18 2.52
N ILE A 42 -24.45 24.46 1.37
CA ILE A 42 -24.50 23.63 0.16
C ILE A 42 -23.96 22.25 0.55
N THR A 43 -24.87 21.41 1.00
CA THR A 43 -24.57 20.05 1.40
C THR A 43 -24.52 19.28 0.10
N LEU A 44 -23.29 19.08 -0.40
CA LEU A 44 -23.01 18.15 -1.48
C LEU A 44 -23.30 16.72 -0.99
N THR A 45 -24.58 16.37 -0.92
CA THR A 45 -25.06 14.99 -0.80
C THR A 45 -24.78 14.26 -2.11
N SER A 46 -23.51 13.94 -2.35
CA SER A 46 -23.22 12.72 -3.10
C SER A 46 -23.84 11.57 -2.31
N PRO A 47 -24.66 10.70 -2.93
CA PRO A 47 -25.03 9.44 -2.28
C PRO A 47 -23.75 8.65 -1.97
N ASP A 48 -23.78 7.88 -0.89
CA ASP A 48 -22.64 7.08 -0.41
C ASP A 48 -21.99 6.29 -1.55
N GLN A 49 -20.84 6.78 -2.02
CA GLN A 49 -19.91 6.00 -2.81
C GLN A 49 -19.20 5.05 -1.83
N ILE A 50 -19.86 3.93 -1.48
CA ILE A 50 -19.22 2.83 -0.77
C ILE A 50 -18.16 2.27 -1.72
N ILE A 51 -16.93 2.78 -1.63
CA ILE A 51 -15.78 2.24 -2.34
C ILE A 51 -15.59 0.81 -1.82
N PRO A 52 -15.64 -0.22 -2.67
CA PRO A 52 -15.45 -1.59 -2.22
C PRO A 52 -14.08 -1.73 -1.57
N SER A 53 -14.05 -2.25 -0.35
CA SER A 53 -12.83 -2.52 0.39
C SER A 53 -12.73 -4.02 0.68
N ARG A 54 -11.51 -4.56 0.61
CA ARG A 54 -11.22 -5.92 1.08
C ARG A 54 -10.17 -5.90 2.16
N GLN A 55 -10.31 -6.80 3.12
CA GLN A 55 -9.27 -7.09 4.10
C GLN A 55 -8.55 -8.37 3.71
N GLU A 56 -7.24 -8.39 3.90
CA GLU A 56 -6.40 -9.54 3.59
C GLU A 56 -5.33 -9.70 4.66
N THR A 57 -5.07 -10.96 5.04
CA THR A 57 -4.04 -11.31 6.01
C THR A 57 -2.99 -12.18 5.32
N ARG A 58 -1.77 -11.66 5.19
CA ARG A 58 -0.60 -12.43 4.71
C ARG A 58 0.09 -13.07 5.90
N LEU A 59 0.25 -14.40 5.86
CA LEU A 59 0.93 -15.17 6.91
C LEU A 59 2.39 -15.39 6.56
N PHE A 60 3.30 -15.21 7.52
CA PHE A 60 4.74 -15.42 7.28
C PHE A 60 5.06 -16.88 6.90
N SER A 61 4.27 -17.82 7.43
CA SER A 61 4.33 -19.25 7.07
C SER A 61 4.06 -19.58 5.60
N THR A 62 3.36 -18.72 4.85
CA THR A 62 2.94 -19.00 3.46
C THR A 62 3.41 -17.94 2.46
N THR A 63 4.18 -16.95 2.90
CA THR A 63 4.60 -15.81 2.07
C THR A 63 6.09 -15.91 1.73
N ALA A 64 6.44 -15.57 0.49
CA ALA A 64 7.82 -15.53 0.02
C ALA A 64 8.62 -14.38 0.68
N PRO A 65 9.96 -14.48 0.74
CA PRO A 65 10.80 -15.62 0.35
C PRO A 65 10.93 -16.73 1.40
N THR A 66 10.55 -16.49 2.66
CA THR A 66 10.97 -17.36 3.78
C THR A 66 10.04 -18.53 4.11
N TYR A 67 8.75 -18.48 3.73
CA TYR A 67 7.80 -19.60 3.90
C TYR A 67 7.84 -20.26 5.30
N GLY A 68 7.88 -19.46 6.36
CA GLY A 68 8.19 -19.97 7.69
C GLY A 68 8.54 -18.88 8.71
N ALA A 69 9.41 -19.25 9.66
CA ALA A 69 9.97 -18.33 10.65
C ALA A 69 11.26 -17.71 10.11
N LEU A 70 11.51 -16.43 10.38
CA LEU A 70 12.74 -15.74 9.99
C LEU A 70 13.74 -15.82 11.15
N LYS A 71 14.82 -16.58 10.98
CA LYS A 71 15.90 -16.67 11.97
C LYS A 71 17.01 -15.69 11.64
N LEU A 72 16.93 -14.50 12.21
CA LEU A 72 17.94 -13.44 12.11
C LEU A 72 19.12 -13.77 13.03
N GLN A 73 20.34 -13.53 12.57
CA GLN A 73 21.58 -13.87 13.28
C GLN A 73 22.62 -12.76 13.12
N GLY A 74 23.61 -12.65 14.02
CA GLY A 74 24.63 -11.59 13.93
C GLY A 74 25.40 -11.52 12.60
N ALA A 75 25.59 -12.65 11.92
CA ALA A 75 26.22 -12.75 10.60
C ALA A 75 25.22 -12.71 9.41
N SER A 76 23.92 -12.79 9.68
CA SER A 76 22.83 -12.70 8.70
C SER A 76 21.64 -11.99 9.35
N PRO A 77 21.73 -10.66 9.56
CA PRO A 77 20.79 -9.92 10.38
C PRO A 77 19.45 -9.66 9.69
N ASP A 78 19.40 -9.81 8.36
CA ASP A 78 18.26 -9.42 7.54
C ASP A 78 17.30 -10.58 7.24
N GLY A 79 16.01 -10.27 7.31
CA GLY A 79 14.91 -11.12 6.87
C GLY A 79 13.91 -10.31 6.04
N TYR A 80 13.16 -10.97 5.18
CA TYR A 80 12.33 -10.32 4.17
C TYR A 80 10.94 -10.95 4.09
N LEU A 81 9.94 -10.13 3.79
CA LEU A 81 8.58 -10.53 3.45
C LEU A 81 8.13 -9.68 2.26
N GLU A 82 7.60 -10.32 1.21
CA GLU A 82 7.24 -9.64 -0.04
C GLU A 82 5.72 -9.69 -0.29
N PHE A 83 5.15 -8.59 -0.77
CA PHE A 83 3.75 -8.53 -1.18
C PHE A 83 3.53 -7.50 -2.30
N GLY A 84 2.63 -7.79 -3.23
CA GLY A 84 2.20 -6.83 -4.24
C GLY A 84 0.83 -6.21 -3.97
N VAL A 85 0.52 -5.19 -4.75
CA VAL A 85 -0.76 -4.46 -4.79
C VAL A 85 -1.22 -4.42 -6.24
N ARG A 86 -2.49 -4.71 -6.51
CA ARG A 86 -3.02 -4.73 -7.88
C ARG A 86 -3.31 -3.32 -8.39
N SER A 87 -3.34 -3.10 -9.71
CA SER A 87 -3.66 -1.77 -10.28
C SER A 87 -5.09 -1.29 -10.00
N ASP A 88 -6.01 -2.22 -9.77
CA ASP A 88 -7.42 -1.94 -9.50
C ASP A 88 -7.70 -1.62 -8.03
N GLU A 89 -6.66 -1.40 -7.22
CA GLU A 89 -6.79 -1.06 -5.81
C GLU A 89 -5.56 -0.29 -5.27
N TYR A 90 -5.69 0.20 -4.04
CA TYR A 90 -4.55 0.67 -3.25
C TYR A 90 -4.72 0.23 -1.79
N VAL A 91 -3.62 0.12 -1.05
CA VAL A 91 -3.67 -0.18 0.39
C VAL A 91 -4.00 1.10 1.15
N SER A 92 -5.17 1.15 1.78
CA SER A 92 -5.57 2.27 2.63
C SER A 92 -5.04 2.17 4.06
N GLN A 93 -4.72 0.95 4.52
CA GLN A 93 -4.18 0.69 5.86
C GLN A 93 -3.36 -0.60 5.85
N ALA A 94 -2.20 -0.58 6.48
CA ALA A 94 -1.35 -1.75 6.71
C ALA A 94 -0.97 -1.85 8.20
N ILE A 95 -1.10 -3.04 8.78
CA ILE A 95 -0.69 -3.34 10.15
C ILE A 95 0.14 -4.61 10.13
N LEU A 96 1.37 -4.53 10.61
CA LEU A 96 2.22 -5.66 10.91
C LEU A 96 1.94 -6.16 12.32
N ASP A 97 1.61 -7.44 12.46
CA ASP A 97 1.46 -8.13 13.73
C ASP A 97 2.58 -9.17 13.88
N LEU A 98 3.55 -8.89 14.75
CA LEU A 98 4.83 -9.58 14.81
C LEU A 98 5.00 -10.33 16.13
N GLU A 99 5.16 -11.65 16.04
CA GLU A 99 5.54 -12.51 17.16
C GLU A 99 7.03 -12.86 17.03
N PHE A 100 7.87 -12.55 18.01
CA PHE A 100 9.32 -12.80 17.94
C PHE A 100 9.95 -13.21 19.29
N THR A 101 11.06 -13.92 19.23
CA THR A 101 11.84 -14.37 20.40
C THR A 101 13.31 -13.96 20.23
N PRO A 102 13.81 -13.00 21.02
CA PRO A 102 15.22 -12.63 21.02
C PRO A 102 16.05 -13.55 21.94
N SER A 103 17.34 -13.70 21.65
CA SER A 103 18.27 -14.47 22.46
C SER A 103 18.37 -13.99 23.92
N PRO A 104 18.43 -14.90 24.92
CA PRO A 104 18.58 -14.54 26.34
C PRO A 104 19.95 -13.92 26.68
N SER A 105 20.90 -13.93 25.75
CA SER A 105 22.28 -13.45 25.95
C SER A 105 22.55 -12.05 25.36
N LEU A 106 21.52 -11.35 24.90
CA LEU A 106 21.67 -10.01 24.33
C LEU A 106 21.80 -8.92 25.40
N LEU A 107 22.41 -7.80 25.03
CA LEU A 107 22.39 -6.57 25.81
C LEU A 107 21.08 -5.81 25.53
N PRO A 108 20.23 -5.57 26.56
CA PRO A 108 19.04 -4.76 26.40
C PRO A 108 19.33 -3.32 25.97
N ILE A 109 18.38 -2.69 25.29
CA ILE A 109 18.41 -1.30 24.77
C ILE A 109 19.41 -1.11 23.62
N GLU A 110 20.62 -1.65 23.73
CA GLU A 110 21.61 -1.66 22.64
C GLU A 110 21.15 -2.57 21.49
N SER A 111 20.62 -3.76 21.82
CA SER A 111 20.06 -4.66 20.81
C SER A 111 18.65 -4.24 20.42
N HIS A 112 18.36 -4.24 19.11
CA HIS A 112 17.09 -3.76 18.57
C HIS A 112 16.75 -4.42 17.22
N LEU A 113 15.47 -4.39 16.85
CA LEU A 113 14.96 -4.85 15.56
C LEU A 113 14.44 -3.64 14.77
N ASN A 114 15.03 -3.39 13.60
CA ASN A 114 14.54 -2.38 12.66
C ASN A 114 13.58 -3.02 11.65
N ILE A 115 12.50 -2.31 11.34
CA ILE A 115 11.48 -2.73 10.39
C ILE A 115 11.40 -1.64 9.31
N TYR A 116 11.64 -2.02 8.06
CA TYR A 116 11.62 -1.14 6.91
C TYR A 116 10.56 -1.58 5.89
N LEU A 117 9.88 -0.64 5.26
CA LEU A 117 9.00 -0.85 4.12
C LEU A 117 9.56 -0.07 2.93
N ASN A 118 9.97 -0.76 1.87
CA ASN A 118 10.56 -0.15 0.66
C ASN A 118 11.71 0.83 1.00
N ASP A 119 12.61 0.35 1.87
CA ASP A 119 13.77 1.05 2.45
C ASP A 119 13.49 2.26 3.37
N GLU A 120 12.23 2.67 3.56
CA GLU A 120 11.85 3.63 4.60
C GLU A 120 11.66 2.95 5.96
N ILE A 121 12.06 3.60 7.06
CA ILE A 121 12.01 3.01 8.40
C ILE A 121 10.61 3.17 9.02
N MET A 122 9.93 2.05 9.24
CA MET A 122 8.59 2.01 9.85
C MET A 122 8.65 1.98 11.38
N GLY A 123 9.71 1.39 11.94
CA GLY A 123 9.90 1.34 13.39
C GLY A 123 11.25 0.76 13.82
N VAL A 124 11.66 1.14 15.02
CA VAL A 124 12.80 0.58 15.76
C VAL A 124 12.26 -0.01 17.05
N ILE A 125 12.47 -1.31 17.26
CA ILE A 125 11.97 -2.05 18.42
C ILE A 125 13.16 -2.38 19.33
N PRO A 126 13.43 -1.59 20.38
CA PRO A 126 14.50 -1.89 21.33
C PRO A 126 14.15 -3.13 22.15
N LEU A 127 15.09 -4.06 22.27
CA LEU A 127 14.92 -5.27 23.07
C LEU A 127 15.17 -4.94 24.55
N LYS A 128 14.19 -5.17 25.40
CA LYS A 128 14.28 -4.95 26.84
C LYS A 128 14.68 -6.23 27.55
N LYS A 129 15.02 -6.13 28.84
CA LYS A 129 15.51 -7.27 29.64
C LYS A 129 14.44 -8.34 29.82
N GLU A 130 13.19 -7.91 29.96
CA GLU A 130 11.99 -8.75 30.06
C GLU A 130 11.71 -9.55 28.77
N ASP A 131 12.06 -8.98 27.61
CA ASP A 131 11.82 -9.59 26.30
C ASP A 131 12.76 -10.79 26.04
N LEU A 132 13.96 -10.77 26.63
CA LEU A 132 15.05 -11.71 26.33
C LEU A 132 14.72 -13.16 26.71
N GLY A 133 14.86 -14.07 25.74
CA GLY A 133 14.57 -15.50 25.92
C GLY A 133 13.08 -15.85 25.97
N HIS A 134 12.18 -14.87 25.85
CA HIS A 134 10.74 -15.06 25.88
C HIS A 134 10.10 -14.74 24.52
N LYS A 135 8.88 -15.25 24.32
CA LYS A 135 8.06 -14.89 23.16
C LYS A 135 7.42 -13.53 23.42
N ASN A 136 7.68 -12.59 22.54
CA ASN A 136 7.15 -11.24 22.55
C ASN A 136 6.21 -11.03 21.36
N HIS A 137 5.34 -10.04 21.49
CA HIS A 137 4.35 -9.69 20.48
C HIS A 137 4.26 -8.17 20.38
N ILE A 138 4.24 -7.65 19.15
CA ILE A 138 4.03 -6.24 18.86
C ILE A 138 3.09 -6.08 17.65
N THR A 139 2.34 -4.99 17.66
CA THR A 139 1.53 -4.55 16.53
C THR A 139 2.05 -3.19 16.08
N LEU A 140 2.52 -3.08 14.83
CA LEU A 140 3.10 -1.88 14.25
C LEU A 140 2.27 -1.44 13.03
N PRO A 141 1.63 -0.26 13.05
CA PRO A 141 1.05 0.31 11.82
C PRO A 141 2.17 0.65 10.84
N LEU A 142 2.01 0.23 9.59
CA LEU A 142 2.91 0.62 8.49
C LEU A 142 2.26 1.76 7.72
N ASP A 143 3.04 2.78 7.37
CA ASP A 143 2.51 3.95 6.65
C ASP A 143 2.23 3.59 5.19
N PRO A 144 0.96 3.61 4.74
CA PRO A 144 0.58 3.17 3.40
C PRO A 144 1.16 4.05 2.28
N ARG A 145 1.67 5.25 2.59
CA ARG A 145 2.28 6.15 1.59
C ARG A 145 3.58 5.63 1.00
N PHE A 146 4.23 4.66 1.66
CA PHE A 146 5.43 3.99 1.15
C PHE A 146 5.12 2.68 0.42
N ILE A 147 3.85 2.27 0.38
CA ILE A 147 3.42 1.08 -0.37
C ILE A 147 3.40 1.41 -1.87
N GLN A 148 3.93 0.48 -2.66
CA GLN A 148 4.06 0.51 -4.11
C GLN A 148 3.42 -0.74 -4.72
N ASP A 149 3.49 -0.88 -6.05
CA ASP A 149 3.08 -2.07 -6.80
C ASP A 149 3.70 -3.38 -6.28
N PHE A 150 4.98 -3.34 -5.93
CA PHE A 150 5.75 -4.44 -5.34
C PHE A 150 6.42 -3.94 -4.07
N ASN A 151 6.31 -4.68 -2.97
CA ASN A 151 6.74 -4.24 -1.65
C ASN A 151 7.68 -5.22 -0.98
N HIS A 152 8.74 -4.68 -0.39
CA HIS A 152 9.69 -5.41 0.44
C HIS A 152 9.59 -4.89 1.87
N LEU A 153 9.10 -5.74 2.78
CA LEU A 153 9.14 -5.52 4.21
C LEU A 153 10.41 -6.21 4.75
N LYS A 154 11.39 -5.41 5.17
CA LYS A 154 12.72 -5.86 5.60
C LYS A 154 12.85 -5.74 7.13
N PHE A 155 13.33 -6.80 7.74
CA PHE A 155 13.59 -6.95 9.17
C PHE A 155 15.09 -7.02 9.38
N THR A 156 15.69 -6.03 10.03
CA THR A 156 17.15 -6.02 10.30
C THR A 156 17.38 -6.11 11.80
N PHE A 157 18.03 -7.19 12.25
CA PHE A 157 18.41 -7.40 13.64
C PHE A 157 19.77 -6.78 13.94
N ILE A 158 19.81 -5.83 14.88
CA ILE A 158 21.03 -5.28 15.45
C ILE A 158 21.18 -5.91 16.84
N GLY A 159 22.15 -6.81 16.98
CA GLY A 159 22.36 -7.59 18.20
C GLY A 159 23.72 -7.38 18.80
N HIS A 160 23.74 -7.10 20.10
CA HIS A 160 24.94 -7.04 20.93
C HIS A 160 24.81 -8.03 22.09
N TYR A 161 25.90 -8.67 22.50
CA TYR A 161 26.01 -9.59 23.64
C TYR A 161 27.13 -9.21 24.62
N ARG A 162 28.01 -8.26 24.26
CA ARG A 162 29.00 -7.63 25.16
C ARG A 162 29.46 -6.28 24.62
N GLU A 163 29.73 -5.33 25.50
CA GLU A 163 30.11 -3.95 25.13
C GLU A 163 31.43 -3.85 24.32
N ILE A 164 32.32 -4.85 24.41
CA ILE A 164 33.69 -4.79 23.89
C ILE A 164 34.09 -6.08 23.15
N CYS A 165 34.76 -5.91 22.01
CA CYS A 165 35.37 -6.98 21.19
C CYS A 165 34.40 -8.09 20.76
N GLU A 166 33.21 -7.75 20.28
CA GLU A 166 32.23 -8.71 19.79
C GLU A 166 32.69 -9.53 18.57
N ASN A 167 32.09 -10.71 18.40
CA ASN A 167 32.16 -11.49 17.17
C ASN A 167 30.75 -11.65 16.58
N GLN A 168 30.53 -11.11 15.38
CA GLN A 168 29.24 -11.19 14.67
C GLN A 168 28.81 -12.63 14.36
N ALA A 169 29.75 -13.55 14.21
CA ALA A 169 29.49 -14.98 13.99
C ALA A 169 29.20 -15.77 15.29
N ASN A 170 29.02 -15.10 16.44
CA ASN A 170 28.68 -15.77 17.69
C ASN A 170 27.24 -16.33 17.65
N THR A 171 27.08 -17.60 17.99
CA THR A 171 25.78 -18.30 18.01
C THR A 171 24.81 -17.77 19.06
N THR A 172 25.25 -16.91 19.98
CA THR A 172 24.37 -16.20 20.92
C THR A 172 23.64 -14.99 20.29
N LEU A 173 24.09 -14.49 19.14
CA LEU A 173 23.46 -13.38 18.42
C LEU A 173 22.36 -13.91 17.50
N TRP A 174 21.12 -13.99 18.00
CA TRP A 174 19.95 -14.37 17.21
C TRP A 174 18.65 -13.71 17.70
N LEU A 175 17.73 -13.56 16.75
CA LEU A 175 16.33 -13.20 16.96
C LEU A 175 15.48 -14.04 15.98
N ASP A 176 14.49 -14.74 16.50
CA ASP A 176 13.59 -15.61 15.73
C ASP A 176 12.21 -14.93 15.59
N ILE A 177 11.84 -14.53 14.38
CA ILE A 177 10.49 -14.05 14.07
C ILE A 177 9.63 -15.25 13.70
N SER A 178 8.60 -15.48 14.51
CA SER A 178 7.72 -16.63 14.37
C SER A 178 6.91 -16.60 13.08
N LYS A 179 6.72 -17.79 12.50
CA LYS A 179 5.83 -18.05 11.35
C LYS A 179 4.36 -17.68 11.58
N ASN A 180 3.98 -17.46 12.84
CA ASN A 180 2.65 -17.03 13.27
C ASN A 180 2.41 -15.52 13.06
N SER A 181 3.47 -14.75 12.77
CA SER A 181 3.40 -13.33 12.44
C SER A 181 2.57 -13.11 11.16
N GLN A 182 1.91 -11.96 11.09
CA GLN A 182 0.89 -11.65 10.10
C GLN A 182 1.04 -10.20 9.62
N LEU A 183 0.74 -9.97 8.35
CA LEU A 183 0.59 -8.63 7.79
C LEU A 183 -0.87 -8.47 7.36
N HIS A 184 -1.57 -7.56 8.04
CA HIS A 184 -2.95 -7.21 7.76
C HIS A 184 -3.01 -6.00 6.82
N LEU A 185 -3.65 -6.17 5.67
CA LEU A 185 -3.78 -5.16 4.63
C LEU A 185 -5.27 -4.88 4.40
N THR A 186 -5.64 -3.60 4.38
CA THR A 186 -6.96 -3.15 3.94
C THR A 186 -6.82 -2.42 2.62
N TYR A 187 -7.38 -3.00 1.57
CA TYR A 187 -7.37 -2.47 0.22
C TYR A 187 -8.67 -1.72 -0.06
N GLN A 188 -8.60 -0.69 -0.91
CA GLN A 188 -9.75 0.02 -1.47
C GLN A 188 -9.67 0.02 -2.99
N SER A 189 -10.77 -0.33 -3.65
CA SER A 189 -10.83 -0.44 -5.11
C SER A 189 -10.71 0.93 -5.80
N LEU A 190 -9.92 0.97 -6.87
CA LEU A 190 -9.82 2.08 -7.79
C LEU A 190 -10.78 1.89 -8.96
N LYS A 191 -11.44 2.97 -9.39
CA LYS A 191 -12.33 2.93 -10.56
C LYS A 191 -11.51 3.04 -11.85
N LEU A 192 -10.98 1.91 -12.31
CA LEU A 192 -10.33 1.83 -13.61
C LEU A 192 -11.34 2.05 -14.77
N SER A 193 -10.85 2.59 -15.89
CA SER A 193 -11.62 2.67 -17.13
C SER A 193 -11.73 1.29 -17.78
N ASN A 194 -12.93 0.92 -18.21
CA ASN A 194 -13.21 -0.37 -18.85
C ASN A 194 -12.80 -0.34 -20.34
N GLU A 195 -11.49 -0.25 -20.59
CA GLU A 195 -10.89 -0.20 -21.92
C GLU A 195 -10.15 -1.50 -22.22
N LEU A 196 -10.37 -2.08 -23.41
CA LEU A 196 -9.70 -3.33 -23.82
C LEU A 196 -8.16 -3.19 -23.90
N ALA A 197 -7.65 -1.95 -24.00
CA ALA A 197 -6.22 -1.65 -23.94
C ALA A 197 -5.57 -2.03 -22.59
N ASN A 198 -6.35 -2.14 -21.51
CA ASN A 198 -5.86 -2.52 -20.19
C ASN A 198 -5.80 -4.06 -20.00
N PHE A 199 -6.31 -4.84 -20.96
CA PHE A 199 -6.29 -6.30 -20.88
C PHE A 199 -4.84 -6.83 -20.75
N PRO A 200 -4.53 -7.70 -19.78
CA PRO A 200 -5.46 -8.57 -19.04
C PRO A 200 -5.98 -8.04 -17.70
N GLU A 201 -5.62 -6.84 -17.28
CA GLU A 201 -6.16 -6.26 -16.06
C GLU A 201 -7.68 -5.96 -16.24
N PRO A 202 -8.51 -6.15 -15.21
CA PRO A 202 -8.18 -6.59 -13.85
C PRO A 202 -8.27 -8.13 -13.66
N PHE A 203 -8.48 -8.91 -14.72
CA PHE A 203 -8.65 -10.37 -14.63
C PHE A 203 -7.37 -11.08 -14.20
N PHE A 204 -6.21 -10.65 -14.71
CA PHE A 204 -4.88 -11.07 -14.26
C PHE A 204 -4.03 -9.85 -13.95
N ASP A 205 -3.30 -9.93 -12.84
CA ASP A 205 -2.32 -8.93 -12.43
C ASP A 205 -1.00 -9.64 -12.08
N SER A 206 0.12 -9.10 -12.55
CA SER A 206 1.45 -9.66 -12.27
C SER A 206 1.88 -9.42 -10.82
N ARG A 207 1.36 -8.38 -10.16
CA ARG A 207 1.63 -8.00 -8.76
C ARG A 207 0.89 -8.88 -7.75
N ASP A 208 -0.16 -9.58 -8.17
CA ASP A 208 -0.89 -10.50 -7.30
C ASP A 208 -0.17 -11.85 -7.18
N PHE A 209 0.59 -12.04 -6.10
CA PHE A 209 1.31 -13.29 -5.82
C PHE A 209 0.42 -14.45 -5.32
N GLY A 210 -0.90 -14.24 -5.18
CA GLY A 210 -1.83 -15.25 -4.70
C GLY A 210 -2.14 -16.37 -5.71
N THR A 211 -2.99 -17.30 -5.29
CA THR A 211 -3.60 -18.31 -6.18
C THR A 211 -4.51 -17.62 -7.18
N PHE A 212 -4.20 -17.74 -8.47
CA PHE A 212 -5.00 -17.19 -9.54
C PHE A 212 -6.34 -17.92 -9.65
N THR A 213 -7.43 -17.21 -9.45
CA THR A 213 -8.80 -17.74 -9.59
C THR A 213 -9.59 -16.89 -10.56
N LEU A 214 -10.00 -17.48 -11.69
CA LEU A 214 -10.76 -16.81 -12.74
C LEU A 214 -12.08 -17.55 -13.01
N PRO A 215 -13.20 -17.13 -12.38
CA PRO A 215 -14.51 -17.70 -12.62
C PRO A 215 -14.99 -17.53 -14.07
N MET A 216 -15.48 -18.62 -14.65
CA MET A 216 -16.15 -18.63 -15.95
C MET A 216 -17.65 -18.77 -15.75
N VAL A 217 -18.41 -17.74 -16.12
CA VAL A 217 -19.85 -17.67 -15.91
C VAL A 217 -20.55 -17.81 -17.27
N PHE A 218 -21.41 -18.81 -17.40
CA PHE A 218 -22.27 -18.96 -18.57
C PHE A 218 -23.73 -18.72 -18.20
N SER A 219 -24.47 -18.01 -19.04
CA SER A 219 -25.91 -17.80 -18.89
C SER A 219 -26.74 -19.10 -18.85
N GLN A 220 -26.25 -20.17 -19.47
CA GLN A 220 -26.86 -21.51 -19.50
C GLN A 220 -25.78 -22.56 -19.83
N SER A 221 -26.17 -23.82 -20.09
CA SER A 221 -25.23 -24.85 -20.56
C SER A 221 -24.55 -24.41 -21.87
N PRO A 222 -23.21 -24.29 -21.92
CA PRO A 222 -22.52 -23.65 -23.03
C PRO A 222 -22.49 -24.53 -24.28
N ASN A 223 -22.73 -23.90 -25.43
CA ASN A 223 -22.56 -24.56 -26.72
C ASN A 223 -21.05 -24.77 -27.06
N LEU A 224 -20.77 -25.53 -28.11
CA LEU A 224 -19.39 -25.87 -28.52
C LEU A 224 -18.52 -24.62 -28.80
N THR A 225 -19.11 -23.51 -29.24
CA THR A 225 -18.38 -22.25 -29.49
C THR A 225 -18.00 -21.57 -28.17
N GLN A 226 -18.92 -21.50 -27.20
CA GLN A 226 -18.64 -20.98 -25.86
C GLN A 226 -17.60 -21.83 -25.12
N GLN A 227 -17.69 -23.16 -25.20
CA GLN A 227 -16.70 -24.07 -24.63
C GLN A 227 -15.30 -23.87 -25.24
N LYS A 228 -15.22 -23.67 -26.57
CA LYS A 228 -13.94 -23.36 -27.25
C LYS A 228 -13.39 -22.00 -26.84
N ALA A 229 -14.21 -20.96 -26.74
CA ALA A 229 -13.78 -19.63 -26.32
C ALA A 229 -13.22 -19.66 -24.88
N ALA A 230 -13.92 -20.31 -23.97
CA ALA A 230 -13.47 -20.52 -22.60
C ALA A 230 -12.15 -21.33 -22.53
N GLY A 231 -12.02 -22.39 -23.33
CA GLY A 231 -10.77 -23.17 -23.43
C GLY A 231 -9.58 -22.36 -23.95
N ILE A 232 -9.80 -21.48 -24.94
CA ILE A 232 -8.77 -20.56 -25.45
C ILE A 232 -8.35 -19.56 -24.37
N LEU A 233 -9.32 -18.98 -23.65
CA LEU A 233 -9.03 -18.03 -22.56
C LEU A 233 -8.28 -18.72 -21.41
N ALA A 234 -8.73 -19.88 -20.94
CA ALA A 234 -8.01 -20.67 -19.93
C ALA A 234 -6.57 -21.00 -20.37
N SER A 235 -6.39 -21.40 -21.64
CA SER A 235 -5.06 -21.66 -22.20
C SER A 235 -4.19 -20.41 -22.25
N TRP A 236 -4.77 -19.25 -22.56
CA TRP A 236 -4.02 -17.98 -22.63
C TRP A 236 -3.63 -17.51 -21.23
N PHE A 237 -4.56 -17.40 -20.28
CA PHE A 237 -4.24 -17.06 -18.88
C PHE A 237 -3.27 -18.07 -18.26
N GLY A 238 -3.37 -19.36 -18.62
CA GLY A 238 -2.41 -20.37 -18.20
C GLY A 238 -0.96 -20.12 -18.64
N THR A 239 -0.72 -19.34 -19.69
CA THR A 239 0.64 -18.88 -20.06
C THR A 239 1.13 -17.66 -19.27
N GLN A 240 0.23 -16.92 -18.63
CA GLN A 240 0.56 -15.68 -17.91
C GLN A 240 0.87 -15.94 -16.42
N VAL A 241 0.26 -16.96 -15.84
CA VAL A 241 0.24 -17.19 -14.38
C VAL A 241 1.51 -17.86 -13.82
N ASP A 242 2.45 -18.22 -14.69
CA ASP A 242 3.77 -18.77 -14.35
C ASP A 242 3.70 -19.93 -13.32
N TRP A 243 4.36 -19.82 -12.17
CA TRP A 243 4.43 -20.87 -11.14
C TRP A 243 3.22 -20.92 -10.18
N ARG A 244 2.29 -19.96 -10.25
CA ARG A 244 1.18 -19.84 -9.28
C ARG A 244 0.14 -20.93 -9.50
N GLN A 245 -0.57 -21.31 -8.44
CA GLN A 245 -1.73 -22.20 -8.56
C GLN A 245 -2.83 -21.52 -9.38
N GLN A 246 -3.49 -22.29 -10.26
CA GLN A 246 -4.55 -21.82 -11.17
C GLN A 246 -5.87 -22.52 -10.87
N HIS A 247 -6.96 -21.75 -10.80
CA HIS A 247 -8.31 -22.27 -10.63
C HIS A 247 -9.30 -21.56 -11.56
N TYR A 248 -10.05 -22.34 -12.34
CA TYR A 248 -11.06 -21.82 -13.28
C TYR A 248 -12.44 -22.40 -12.93
N PRO A 249 -13.10 -21.93 -11.86
CA PRO A 249 -14.39 -22.45 -11.44
C PRO A 249 -15.48 -22.04 -12.44
N VAL A 250 -16.38 -22.98 -12.78
CA VAL A 250 -17.43 -22.78 -13.78
C VAL A 250 -18.79 -22.61 -13.11
N TYR A 251 -19.52 -21.57 -13.47
CA TYR A 251 -20.85 -21.24 -12.96
C TYR A 251 -21.87 -21.17 -14.09
N TYR A 252 -23.09 -21.64 -13.83
CA TYR A 252 -24.22 -21.63 -14.78
C TYR A 252 -25.38 -20.82 -14.20
N ASN A 253 -25.81 -19.79 -14.91
CA ASN A 253 -26.93 -18.90 -14.54
C ASN A 253 -26.82 -18.30 -13.11
N GLN A 254 -25.60 -18.14 -12.60
CA GLN A 254 -25.31 -17.55 -11.29
C GLN A 254 -23.93 -16.89 -11.31
N LEU A 255 -23.77 -15.80 -10.57
CA LEU A 255 -22.48 -15.15 -10.36
C LEU A 255 -21.71 -15.83 -9.21
N PRO A 256 -20.37 -15.79 -9.19
CA PRO A 256 -19.60 -16.19 -8.02
C PRO A 256 -19.97 -15.33 -6.80
N GLN A 257 -19.90 -15.93 -5.60
CA GLN A 257 -20.15 -15.21 -4.34
C GLN A 257 -18.92 -14.41 -3.85
N SER A 258 -17.74 -14.64 -4.44
CA SER A 258 -16.53 -13.88 -4.15
C SER A 258 -16.51 -12.54 -4.90
N THR A 259 -15.82 -11.55 -4.34
CA THR A 259 -15.58 -10.23 -4.97
C THR A 259 -14.51 -10.30 -6.09
N GLN A 260 -14.42 -11.42 -6.80
CA GLN A 260 -13.42 -11.68 -7.84
C GLN A 260 -13.98 -11.34 -9.22
N HIS A 261 -13.13 -10.81 -10.11
CA HIS A 261 -13.48 -10.56 -11.50
C HIS A 261 -13.77 -11.87 -12.23
N CYS A 262 -14.83 -11.89 -13.05
CA CYS A 262 -15.28 -13.09 -13.74
C CYS A 262 -15.53 -12.83 -15.23
N ILE A 263 -15.36 -13.85 -16.07
CA ILE A 263 -15.63 -13.78 -17.50
C ILE A 263 -17.03 -14.34 -17.76
N CYS A 264 -17.90 -13.51 -18.35
CA CYS A 264 -19.29 -13.86 -18.66
C CYS A 264 -19.47 -14.22 -20.15
N HIS A 265 -20.25 -15.28 -20.41
CA HIS A 265 -20.46 -15.90 -21.73
C HIS A 265 -21.93 -16.32 -22.01
#